data_AF-A0A0M1P821-F1
#
_entry.id   AF-A0A0M1P821-F1
#
_cell.length_a   1.000
_cell.length_b   1.000
_cell.length_c   1.000
_cell.angle_alpha   90.00
_cell.angle_beta   90.00
_cell.angle_gamma   90.00
#
_symmetry.space_group_name_H-M   'P 1'
#
loop_
_entity.id
_entity.type
_entity.pdbx_description
1 polymer ?
#
loop_
_entity_poly.entity_id
_entity_poly.type
_entity_poly.pdbx_seq_one_letter_code
_entity_poly.pdbx_strand_id
1 'polypeptide(L)'
;MANSYKEGQYVVVPENPVSMFLFNSTRSAWIWLFVRLYLGYAWLSAGIKKMTSEAWTGSEAGSALQGFVGGALAKAEEGKDVTGWYASFLEGFVLPNAKMFSYMVAFGEVLVGLGLIVGLLTGIAAFFGGLMNASFLFAGTVSTNPLLFILATWLVMAWKVAGWYGLDRWALPLLGTPWSRRRQEKDLSAKV
;
A
#
# COMPACT_ATOMS: atom_id res chain seq x y z
N MET A 1 -4.50 17.22 -29.73
CA MET A 1 -3.32 17.10 -28.85
C MET A 1 -3.43 18.18 -27.79
N ALA A 2 -3.34 17.84 -26.50
CA ALA A 2 -3.40 18.84 -25.44
C ALA A 2 -2.12 19.70 -25.48
N ASN A 3 -2.27 21.03 -25.43
CA ASN A 3 -1.15 21.95 -25.55
C ASN A 3 -0.24 21.81 -24.32
N SER A 4 0.88 21.11 -24.48
CA SER A 4 1.97 21.13 -23.50
C SER A 4 2.58 22.54 -23.46
N TYR A 5 2.98 22.97 -22.26
CA TYR A 5 3.64 24.25 -22.06
C TYR A 5 4.94 24.05 -21.29
N LYS A 6 5.88 24.98 -21.46
CA LYS A 6 7.16 24.96 -20.74
C LYS A 6 7.01 25.74 -19.43
N GLU A 7 7.36 25.11 -18.31
CA GLU A 7 7.48 25.77 -17.01
C GLU A 7 8.95 25.69 -16.57
N GLY A 8 9.70 26.78 -16.78
CA GLY A 8 11.15 26.78 -16.63
C GLY A 8 11.83 25.86 -17.64
N GLN A 9 12.56 24.84 -17.16
CA GLN A 9 13.18 23.81 -18.00
C GLN A 9 12.30 22.57 -18.22
N TYR A 10 11.12 22.51 -17.62
CA TYR A 10 10.25 21.32 -17.70
C TYR A 10 9.17 21.50 -18.76
N VAL A 11 8.86 20.42 -19.47
CA VAL A 11 7.67 20.34 -20.34
C VAL A 11 6.53 19.76 -19.51
N VAL A 12 5.51 20.57 -19.26
CA VAL A 12 4.31 20.14 -18.53
C VAL A 12 3.31 19.57 -19.53
N VAL A 13 3.02 18.28 -19.38
CA VAL A 13 1.96 17.60 -20.13
C VAL A 13 0.68 17.68 -19.30
N PRO A 14 -0.37 18.36 -19.77
CA PRO A 14 -1.62 18.48 -19.01
C PRO A 14 -2.30 17.12 -18.84
N GLU A 15 -2.94 16.92 -17.69
CA GLU A 15 -3.69 15.69 -17.43
C GLU A 15 -4.87 15.52 -18.39
N ASN A 16 -5.15 14.28 -18.80
CA ASN A 16 -6.37 13.98 -19.54
C ASN A 16 -7.60 14.03 -18.62
N PRO A 17 -8.81 14.31 -19.16
CA PRO A 17 -10.02 14.45 -18.34
C PRO A 17 -10.35 13.24 -17.45
N VAL A 18 -10.00 12.03 -17.91
CA VAL A 18 -10.25 10.80 -17.16
C VAL A 18 -9.33 10.67 -15.95
N SER A 19 -8.02 10.89 -16.11
CA SER A 19 -7.07 10.87 -14.98
C SER A 19 -7.42 11.96 -13.96
N MET A 20 -7.76 13.16 -14.45
CA MET A 20 -8.18 14.26 -13.60
C MET A 20 -9.44 13.91 -12.80
N PHE A 21 -10.45 13.32 -13.43
CA PHE A 21 -11.65 12.85 -12.75
C PHE A 21 -11.35 11.75 -11.72
N LEU A 22 -10.58 10.74 -12.08
CA LEU A 22 -10.30 9.58 -11.23
C LEU A 22 -9.40 9.92 -10.04
N PHE A 23 -8.34 10.71 -10.21
CA PHE A 23 -7.30 10.86 -9.20
C PHE A 23 -7.26 12.24 -8.54
N ASN A 24 -7.90 13.25 -9.15
CA ASN A 24 -7.82 14.64 -8.69
C ASN A 24 -9.19 15.30 -8.42
N SER A 25 -10.31 14.65 -8.75
CA SER A 25 -11.67 15.17 -8.49
C SER A 25 -12.35 14.46 -7.32
N THR A 26 -12.87 15.21 -6.36
CA THR A 26 -13.64 14.64 -5.22
C THR A 26 -14.93 13.93 -5.67
N ARG A 27 -15.39 14.17 -6.89
CA ARG A 27 -16.56 13.49 -7.47
C ARG A 27 -16.35 11.99 -7.68
N SER A 28 -15.12 11.53 -7.82
CA SER A 28 -14.79 10.09 -7.91
C SER A 28 -14.52 9.45 -6.56
N ALA A 29 -14.52 10.21 -5.46
CA ALA A 29 -14.18 9.71 -4.13
C ALA A 29 -15.07 8.54 -3.65
N TRP A 30 -16.32 8.47 -4.09
CA TRP A 30 -17.21 7.37 -3.75
C TRP A 30 -16.78 6.04 -4.40
N ILE A 31 -16.15 6.07 -5.60
CA ILE A 31 -15.57 4.88 -6.23
C ILE A 31 -14.48 4.32 -5.33
N TRP A 32 -13.56 5.21 -4.91
CA TRP A 32 -12.46 4.85 -4.03
C TRP A 32 -12.90 4.43 -2.64
N LEU A 33 -14.02 4.95 -2.15
CA LEU A 33 -14.65 4.51 -0.91
C LEU A 33 -15.01 3.01 -0.97
N PHE A 34 -15.65 2.55 -2.04
CA PHE A 34 -15.96 1.12 -2.16
C PHE A 34 -14.69 0.26 -2.29
N VAL A 35 -13.72 0.72 -3.09
CA VAL A 35 -12.44 0.00 -3.27
C VAL A 35 -11.68 -0.10 -1.95
N ARG A 36 -11.58 0.98 -1.17
CA ARG A 36 -10.86 0.99 0.12
C ARG A 36 -11.57 0.16 1.18
N LEU A 37 -12.91 0.15 1.20
CA LEU A 37 -13.66 -0.68 2.14
C LEU A 37 -13.48 -2.17 1.83
N TYR A 38 -13.52 -2.56 0.55
CA TYR A 38 -13.27 -3.94 0.15
C TYR A 38 -11.83 -4.38 0.49
N LEU A 39 -10.83 -3.59 0.07
CA LEU A 39 -9.43 -3.89 0.32
C LEU A 39 -9.12 -3.90 1.82
N GLY A 40 -9.61 -2.89 2.54
CA GLY A 40 -9.44 -2.77 3.99
C GLY A 40 -10.11 -3.91 4.76
N TYR A 41 -11.30 -4.34 4.36
CA TYR A 41 -11.97 -5.51 4.94
C TYR A 41 -11.16 -6.80 4.73
N ALA A 42 -10.62 -7.02 3.52
CA ALA A 42 -9.80 -8.18 3.23
C ALA A 42 -8.54 -8.22 4.12
N TRP A 43 -7.83 -7.09 4.24
CA TRP A 43 -6.66 -6.97 5.10
C TRP A 43 -6.99 -7.12 6.57
N LEU A 44 -8.03 -6.44 7.06
CA LEU A 44 -8.41 -6.50 8.46
C LEU A 44 -8.83 -7.93 8.85
N SER A 45 -9.61 -8.60 8.00
CA SER A 45 -10.04 -9.97 8.23
C SER A 45 -8.88 -10.95 8.25
N ALA A 46 -7.90 -10.79 7.35
CA ALA A 46 -6.70 -11.62 7.33
C ALA A 46 -5.80 -11.35 8.55
N GLY A 47 -5.59 -10.07 8.88
CA GLY A 47 -4.77 -9.64 9.99
C GLY A 47 -5.33 -10.09 11.34
N ILE A 48 -6.65 -9.96 11.57
CA ILE A 48 -7.29 -10.44 12.80
C ILE A 48 -7.08 -11.95 12.96
N LYS A 49 -7.29 -12.74 11.89
CA LYS A 49 -7.06 -14.19 11.94
C LYS A 49 -5.62 -14.55 12.30
N LYS A 50 -4.64 -13.77 11.82
CA LYS A 50 -3.22 -13.93 12.19
C LYS A 50 -2.96 -13.50 13.63
N MET A 51 -3.49 -12.36 14.07
CA MET A 51 -3.34 -11.88 15.45
C MET A 51 -3.98 -12.81 16.49
N THR A 52 -5.03 -13.55 16.14
CA THR A 52 -5.65 -14.52 17.06
C THR A 52 -5.00 -15.91 16.99
N SER A 53 -4.03 -16.12 16.10
CA SER A 53 -3.36 -17.41 15.92
C SER A 53 -2.06 -17.48 16.72
N GLU A 54 -1.90 -18.55 17.51
CA GLU A 54 -0.68 -18.78 18.29
C GLU A 54 0.56 -18.90 17.41
N ALA A 55 0.41 -19.43 16.20
CA ALA A 55 1.49 -19.61 15.23
C ALA A 55 2.04 -18.29 14.65
N TRP A 56 1.28 -17.19 14.81
CA TRP A 56 1.66 -15.86 14.31
C TRP A 56 2.08 -14.91 15.44
N THR A 57 1.33 -14.87 16.54
CA THR A 57 1.57 -13.87 17.62
C THR A 57 1.56 -14.45 19.03
N GLY A 58 1.43 -15.77 19.19
CA GLY A 58 1.42 -16.45 20.49
C GLY A 58 2.75 -17.12 20.86
N SER A 59 2.67 -18.20 21.63
CA SER A 59 3.83 -18.99 22.08
C SER A 59 4.65 -19.54 20.92
N GLU A 60 3.98 -19.94 19.85
CA GLU A 60 4.56 -20.53 18.63
C GLU A 60 4.79 -19.49 17.52
N ALA A 61 4.89 -18.20 17.86
CA ALA A 61 5.03 -17.12 16.89
C ALA A 61 6.22 -17.32 15.95
N GLY A 62 5.96 -17.27 14.65
CA GLY A 62 6.95 -17.50 13.60
C GLY A 62 6.83 -18.86 12.93
N SER A 63 6.20 -19.85 13.55
CA SER A 63 5.99 -21.18 12.95
C SER A 63 5.17 -21.12 11.66
N ALA A 64 4.10 -20.32 11.63
CA ALA A 64 3.31 -20.13 10.41
C ALA A 64 4.12 -19.46 9.29
N LEU A 65 5.00 -18.52 9.65
CA LEU A 65 5.86 -17.84 8.69
C LEU A 65 6.96 -18.78 8.17
N GLN A 66 7.54 -19.62 9.02
CA GLN A 66 8.50 -20.65 8.61
C GLN A 66 7.85 -21.63 7.64
N GLY A 67 6.62 -22.08 7.91
CA GLY A 67 5.87 -22.93 6.98
C GLY A 67 5.58 -22.23 5.64
N PHE A 68 5.20 -20.96 5.68
CA PHE A 68 4.99 -20.15 4.48
C PHE A 68 6.28 -20.02 3.65
N VAL A 69 7.40 -19.70 4.29
CA VAL A 69 8.71 -19.58 3.62
C VAL A 69 9.18 -20.93 3.09
N GLY A 70 9.03 -22.02 3.85
CA GLY A 70 9.37 -23.36 3.39
C GLY A 70 8.60 -23.75 2.12
N GLY A 71 7.31 -23.42 2.06
CA GLY A 71 6.52 -23.62 0.84
C GLY A 71 6.98 -22.75 -0.34
N ALA A 72 7.45 -21.52 -0.09
CA ALA A 72 8.01 -20.65 -1.12
C ALA A 72 9.37 -21.18 -1.65
N LEU A 73 10.23 -21.69 -0.77
CA LEU A 73 11.51 -22.29 -1.15
C LEU A 73 11.31 -23.58 -1.96
N ALA A 74 10.38 -24.44 -1.56
CA ALA A 74 10.04 -25.63 -2.34
C ALA A 74 9.58 -25.27 -3.77
N LYS A 75 8.75 -24.24 -3.92
CA LYS A 75 8.34 -23.73 -5.25
C LYS A 75 9.50 -23.13 -6.06
N ALA A 76 10.51 -22.57 -5.39
CA ALA A 76 11.72 -22.08 -6.04
C ALA A 76 12.52 -23.22 -6.67
N GLU A 77 12.59 -24.36 -5.98
CA GLU A 77 13.30 -25.57 -6.43
C GLU A 77 12.53 -26.35 -7.51
N GLU A 78 11.23 -26.59 -7.32
CA GLU A 78 10.42 -27.44 -8.20
C GLU A 78 9.99 -26.73 -9.50
N GLY A 79 9.65 -25.44 -9.45
CA GLY A 79 8.98 -24.75 -10.55
C GLY A 79 9.64 -23.46 -11.05
N LYS A 80 10.66 -22.93 -10.35
CA LYS A 80 11.21 -21.57 -10.54
C LYS A 80 10.14 -20.46 -10.45
N ASP A 81 8.99 -20.75 -9.85
CA ASP A 81 7.91 -19.77 -9.64
C ASP A 81 8.32 -18.65 -8.66
N VAL A 82 9.33 -18.93 -7.83
CA VAL A 82 9.98 -17.96 -6.96
C VAL A 82 11.37 -17.66 -7.50
N THR A 83 11.66 -16.38 -7.72
CA THR A 83 12.96 -15.94 -8.21
C THR A 83 14.06 -16.20 -7.18
N GLY A 84 15.22 -16.70 -7.62
CA GLY A 84 16.32 -17.09 -6.72
C GLY A 84 16.77 -16.01 -5.75
N TRP A 85 16.81 -14.74 -6.16
CA TRP A 85 17.17 -13.63 -5.25
C TRP A 85 16.20 -13.50 -4.07
N TYR A 86 14.90 -13.75 -4.31
CA TYR A 86 13.87 -13.67 -3.29
C TYR A 86 13.92 -14.87 -2.35
N ALA A 87 14.17 -16.07 -2.89
CA ALA A 87 14.44 -17.26 -2.09
C ALA A 87 15.63 -17.03 -1.13
N SER A 88 16.74 -16.49 -1.62
CA SER A 88 17.89 -16.15 -0.78
C SER A 88 17.58 -15.09 0.30
N PHE A 89 16.72 -14.11 0.01
CA PHE A 89 16.25 -13.16 1.00
C PHE A 89 15.39 -13.83 2.09
N LEU A 90 14.47 -14.71 1.68
CA LEU A 90 13.63 -15.43 2.62
C LEU A 90 14.47 -16.32 3.55
N GLU A 91 15.43 -17.05 3.00
CA GLU A 91 16.29 -17.96 3.77
C GLU A 91 17.31 -17.21 4.64
N GLY A 92 17.98 -16.19 4.10
CA GLY A 92 19.07 -15.50 4.79
C GLY A 92 18.61 -14.41 5.77
N PHE A 93 17.42 -13.85 5.61
CA PHE A 93 16.96 -12.71 6.43
C PHE A 93 15.63 -12.97 7.13
N VAL A 94 14.64 -13.56 6.44
CA VAL A 94 13.30 -13.76 7.01
C VAL A 94 13.26 -14.96 7.95
N LEU A 95 13.84 -16.11 7.59
CA LEU A 95 13.84 -17.31 8.45
C LEU A 95 14.56 -17.08 9.80
N PRO A 96 15.76 -16.47 9.86
CA PRO A 96 16.44 -16.23 11.13
C PRO A 96 15.66 -15.28 12.05
N ASN A 97 14.84 -14.39 11.47
CA ASN A 97 14.04 -13.40 12.18
C ASN A 97 12.54 -13.71 12.14
N ALA A 98 12.16 -14.97 11.94
CA ALA A 98 10.78 -15.34 11.61
C ALA A 98 9.75 -14.85 12.63
N LYS A 99 10.08 -14.89 13.92
CA LYS A 99 9.21 -14.37 14.99
C LYS A 99 8.90 -12.88 14.81
N MET A 100 9.93 -12.05 14.62
CA MET A 100 9.77 -10.60 14.42
C MET A 100 8.94 -10.30 13.17
N PHE A 101 9.24 -10.96 12.05
CA PHE A 101 8.48 -10.80 10.82
C PHE A 101 7.04 -11.27 10.96
N SER A 102 6.77 -12.31 11.74
CA SER A 102 5.42 -12.81 11.97
C SER A 102 4.55 -11.76 12.67
N TYR A 103 5.07 -11.12 13.72
CA TYR A 103 4.40 -9.98 14.34
C TYR A 103 4.23 -8.80 13.38
N MET A 104 5.29 -8.43 12.66
CA MET A 104 5.27 -7.30 11.73
C MET A 104 4.22 -7.47 10.64
N VAL A 105 4.10 -8.67 10.07
CA VAL A 105 3.06 -8.99 9.09
C VAL A 105 1.70 -8.94 9.77
N ALA A 106 1.46 -9.69 10.86
CA ALA A 106 0.15 -9.75 11.50
C ALA A 106 -0.40 -8.36 11.91
N PHE A 107 0.42 -7.54 12.56
CA PHE A 107 0.04 -6.17 12.92
C PHE A 107 -0.04 -5.25 11.70
N GLY A 108 0.85 -5.42 10.72
CA GLY A 108 0.83 -4.66 9.47
C GLY A 108 -0.48 -4.84 8.71
N GLU A 109 -0.99 -6.07 8.61
CA GLU A 109 -2.27 -6.36 7.97
C GLU A 109 -3.45 -5.67 8.66
N VAL A 110 -3.47 -5.69 10.00
CA VAL A 110 -4.52 -5.02 10.77
C VAL A 110 -4.44 -3.51 10.62
N LEU A 111 -3.25 -2.92 10.74
CA LEU A 111 -3.04 -1.48 10.62
C LEU A 111 -3.40 -0.97 9.21
N VAL A 112 -3.02 -1.72 8.17
CA VAL A 112 -3.42 -1.41 6.79
C VAL A 112 -4.94 -1.51 6.65
N GLY A 113 -5.55 -2.58 7.15
CA GLY A 113 -7.01 -2.76 7.12
C GLY A 113 -7.76 -1.62 7.79
N LEU A 114 -7.36 -1.25 9.00
CA LEU A 114 -7.94 -0.13 9.75
C LEU A 114 -7.71 1.21 9.05
N GLY A 115 -6.49 1.49 8.59
CA GLY A 115 -6.17 2.73 7.87
C GLY A 115 -7.04 2.89 6.61
N LEU A 116 -7.24 1.81 5.86
CA LEU A 116 -8.09 1.80 4.67
C LEU A 116 -9.58 1.92 4.98
N ILE A 117 -10.09 1.30 6.04
CA ILE A 117 -11.52 1.36 6.42
C ILE A 117 -11.87 2.72 7.01
N VAL A 118 -11.06 3.23 7.92
CA VAL A 118 -11.25 4.54 8.54
C VAL A 118 -10.96 5.67 7.53
N GLY A 119 -10.09 5.39 6.57
CA GLY A 119 -9.65 6.36 5.57
C GLY A 119 -8.67 7.35 6.20
N LEU A 120 -7.77 6.85 7.04
CA LEU A 120 -6.69 7.59 7.68
C LEU A 120 -5.37 7.13 7.07
N LEU A 121 -4.62 8.08 6.51
CA LEU A 121 -3.43 7.86 5.73
C LEU A 121 -3.65 6.85 4.60
N THR A 122 -4.76 6.98 3.85
CA THR A 122 -5.24 5.99 2.86
C THR A 122 -4.16 5.62 1.84
N GLY A 123 -3.43 6.61 1.31
CA GLY A 123 -2.34 6.37 0.37
C GLY A 123 -1.19 5.57 0.98
N ILE A 124 -0.83 5.83 2.24
CA ILE A 124 0.24 5.12 2.95
C ILE A 124 -0.21 3.69 3.29
N ALA A 125 -1.45 3.53 3.79
CA ALA A 125 -2.02 2.21 4.07
C ALA A 125 -2.10 1.36 2.80
N ALA A 126 -2.56 1.93 1.68
CA ALA A 126 -2.58 1.25 0.38
C ALA A 126 -1.16 0.89 -0.10
N PHE A 127 -0.17 1.75 0.12
CA PHE A 127 1.22 1.46 -0.25
C PHE A 127 1.76 0.24 0.50
N PHE A 128 1.63 0.19 1.83
CA PHE A 128 2.10 -0.95 2.61
C PHE A 128 1.30 -2.23 2.33
N GLY A 129 -0.01 -2.12 2.10
CA GLY A 129 -0.81 -3.25 1.61
C GLY A 129 -0.31 -3.76 0.24
N GLY A 130 -0.03 -2.85 -0.69
CA GLY A 130 0.57 -3.19 -1.99
C GLY A 130 1.92 -3.88 -1.85
N LEU A 131 2.79 -3.38 -0.96
CA LEU A 131 4.11 -3.96 -0.69
C LEU A 131 4.00 -5.38 -0.13
N MET A 132 3.10 -5.62 0.81
CA MET A 132 2.87 -6.97 1.35
C MET A 132 2.31 -7.92 0.29
N ASN A 133 1.36 -7.47 -0.54
CA ASN A 133 0.87 -8.30 -1.65
C ASN A 133 1.99 -8.63 -2.65
N ALA A 134 2.85 -7.67 -2.99
CA ALA A 134 3.99 -7.92 -3.87
C ALA A 134 4.93 -8.98 -3.25
N SER A 135 5.22 -8.87 -1.95
CA SER A 135 5.99 -9.88 -1.20
C SER A 135 5.37 -11.28 -1.26
N PHE A 136 4.04 -11.39 -1.09
CA PHE A 136 3.33 -12.69 -1.21
C PHE A 136 3.32 -13.24 -2.63
N LEU A 137 3.25 -12.37 -3.64
CA LEU A 137 3.35 -12.76 -5.05
C LEU A 137 4.75 -13.28 -5.39
N PHE A 138 5.80 -12.61 -4.91
CA PHE A 138 7.18 -13.10 -5.06
C PHE A 138 7.42 -14.42 -4.33
N ALA A 139 6.67 -14.70 -3.26
CA ALA A 139 6.66 -16.01 -2.59
C ALA A 139 5.84 -17.09 -3.34
N GLY A 140 5.30 -16.79 -4.53
CA GLY A 140 4.53 -17.74 -5.34
C GLY A 140 3.08 -17.93 -4.86
N THR A 141 2.50 -16.95 -4.16
CA THR A 141 1.11 -17.02 -3.64
C THR A 141 0.18 -16.19 -4.52
N VAL A 142 -0.40 -16.80 -5.56
CA VAL A 142 -1.11 -16.06 -6.62
C VAL A 142 -2.61 -15.88 -6.38
N SER A 143 -3.26 -16.59 -5.45
CA SER A 143 -4.72 -16.63 -5.27
C SER A 143 -5.46 -15.27 -5.42
N THR A 144 -5.69 -14.52 -4.33
CA THR A 144 -6.38 -13.21 -4.39
C THR A 144 -5.40 -12.03 -4.41
N ASN A 145 -4.12 -12.29 -4.15
CA ASN A 145 -3.07 -11.26 -4.01
C ASN A 145 -2.90 -10.35 -5.24
N PRO A 146 -2.97 -10.82 -6.52
CA PRO A 146 -2.84 -9.94 -7.69
C PRO A 146 -3.96 -8.91 -7.74
N LEU A 147 -5.19 -9.30 -7.43
CA LEU A 147 -6.33 -8.39 -7.40
C LEU A 147 -6.13 -7.32 -6.32
N LEU A 148 -5.78 -7.74 -5.10
CA LEU A 148 -5.54 -6.82 -3.99
C LEU A 148 -4.35 -5.88 -4.27
N PHE A 149 -3.30 -6.36 -4.95
CA PHE A 149 -2.16 -5.56 -5.38
C PHE A 149 -2.55 -4.47 -6.39
N ILE A 150 -3.36 -4.83 -7.39
CA ILE A 150 -3.86 -3.88 -8.39
C ILE A 150 -4.71 -2.82 -7.70
N LEU A 151 -5.68 -3.22 -6.86
CA LEU A 151 -6.54 -2.27 -6.14
C LEU A 151 -5.72 -1.35 -5.23
N ALA A 152 -4.73 -1.89 -4.51
CA ALA A 152 -3.81 -1.11 -3.68
C ALA A 152 -3.04 -0.07 -4.50
N THR A 153 -2.50 -0.46 -5.66
CA THR A 153 -1.75 0.44 -6.55
C THR A 153 -2.64 1.60 -7.05
N TRP A 154 -3.88 1.30 -7.44
CA TRP A 154 -4.82 2.31 -7.89
C TRP A 154 -5.23 3.25 -6.75
N LEU A 155 -5.38 2.75 -5.53
CA LEU A 155 -5.60 3.58 -4.34
C LEU A 155 -4.41 4.48 -4.01
N VAL A 156 -3.17 4.00 -4.19
CA VAL A 156 -1.96 4.82 -4.04
C VAL A 156 -1.98 5.97 -5.05
N MET A 157 -2.34 5.72 -6.32
CA MET A 157 -2.47 6.80 -7.31
C MET A 157 -3.59 7.78 -6.93
N ALA A 158 -4.68 7.28 -6.37
CA ALA A 158 -5.84 8.06 -5.95
C ALA A 158 -5.71 8.70 -4.56
N TRP A 159 -4.53 8.69 -3.93
CA TRP A 159 -4.35 9.10 -2.53
C TRP A 159 -4.95 10.46 -2.16
N LYS A 160 -4.98 11.42 -3.11
CA LYS A 160 -5.54 12.77 -2.90
C LYS A 160 -7.05 12.79 -2.70
N VAL A 161 -7.76 11.85 -3.33
CA VAL A 161 -9.23 11.81 -3.35
C VAL A 161 -9.80 10.59 -2.63
N ALA A 162 -9.03 9.51 -2.51
CA ALA A 162 -9.48 8.24 -1.94
C ALA A 162 -9.89 8.35 -0.46
N GLY A 163 -9.22 9.24 0.28
CA GLY A 163 -9.51 9.53 1.69
C GLY A 163 -10.59 10.59 1.93
N TRP A 164 -11.23 11.12 0.87
CA TRP A 164 -12.18 12.25 1.01
C TRP A 164 -13.39 11.92 1.89
N TYR A 165 -13.94 10.71 1.75
CA TYR A 165 -14.97 10.16 2.63
C TYR A 165 -14.33 9.38 3.79
N GLY A 166 -13.34 9.95 4.47
CA GLY A 166 -12.59 9.33 5.55
C GLY A 166 -11.88 10.38 6.40
N LEU A 167 -11.04 9.94 7.34
CA LEU A 167 -10.32 10.85 8.23
C LEU A 167 -9.27 11.73 7.53
N ASP A 168 -8.80 11.32 6.36
CA ASP A 168 -7.84 12.04 5.52
C ASP A 168 -8.29 13.45 5.16
N ARG A 169 -9.61 13.68 5.09
CA ARG A 169 -10.16 15.02 4.85
C ARG A 169 -9.73 16.02 5.92
N TRP A 170 -9.55 15.58 7.15
CA TRP A 170 -9.11 16.43 8.27
C TRP A 170 -7.62 16.22 8.58
N ALA A 171 -7.11 15.00 8.45
CA ALA A 171 -5.72 14.67 8.76
C ALA A 171 -4.72 15.25 7.74
N LEU A 172 -5.02 15.20 6.43
CA LEU A 172 -4.07 15.67 5.40
C LEU A 172 -3.80 17.19 5.45
N PRO A 173 -4.80 18.06 5.68
CA PRO A 173 -4.54 19.49 5.90
C PRO A 173 -3.69 19.77 7.14
N LEU A 174 -3.89 19.00 8.22
CA LEU A 174 -3.18 19.16 9.49
C LEU A 174 -1.72 18.69 9.42
N LEU A 175 -1.47 17.56 8.76
CA LEU A 175 -0.11 17.06 8.51
C LEU A 175 0.67 17.95 7.54
N GLY A 176 -0.04 18.69 6.70
CA GLY A 176 0.51 19.60 5.71
C GLY A 176 1.18 18.85 4.55
N THR A 177 1.04 19.37 3.33
CA THR A 177 1.86 18.91 2.22
C THR A 177 3.15 19.75 2.19
N PRO A 178 4.35 19.16 2.05
CA PRO A 178 5.62 19.92 2.03
C PRO A 178 5.68 21.00 0.93
N TRP A 179 4.78 20.93 -0.03
CA TRP A 179 4.72 21.80 -1.21
C TRP A 179 3.88 23.07 -1.02
N SER A 180 3.03 23.16 0.01
CA SER A 180 2.25 24.39 0.28
C SER A 180 3.12 25.50 0.88
N ARG A 181 4.16 25.15 1.68
CA ARG A 181 5.11 26.11 2.26
C ARG A 181 5.86 26.94 1.20
N ARG A 182 6.26 26.31 0.09
CA ARG A 182 7.06 26.98 -0.96
C ARG A 182 6.30 28.00 -1.81
N ARG A 183 4.97 27.91 -1.89
CA ARG A 183 4.15 28.87 -2.65
C ARG A 183 4.01 30.20 -1.90
N GLN A 184 3.86 30.15 -0.57
CA GLN A 184 3.81 31.35 0.27
C GLN A 184 5.14 32.13 0.26
N GLU A 185 6.29 31.45 0.29
CA GLU A 185 7.60 32.12 0.20
C GLU A 185 7.82 32.85 -1.13
N LYS A 186 7.41 32.25 -2.26
CA LYS A 186 7.50 32.91 -3.57
C LYS A 186 6.58 34.12 -3.69
N ASP A 187 5.35 34.04 -3.17
CA ASP A 187 4.40 35.16 -3.19
C ASP A 187 4.82 36.31 -2.25
N LEU A 188 5.56 36.01 -1.18
CA LEU A 188 6.14 37.00 -0.26
C LEU A 188 7.38 37.69 -0.87
N SER A 189 8.26 36.95 -1.55
CA SER A 189 9.45 37.52 -2.21
C SER A 189 9.15 38.28 -3.50
N ALA A 190 7.99 38.05 -4.13
CA ALA A 190 7.54 38.81 -5.30
C ALA A 190 6.80 40.11 -4.96
N LYS A 191 6.54 40.37 -3.66
CA LYS A 191 5.87 41.58 -3.15
C LYS A 191 6.82 42.56 -2.43
N VAL A 192 8.11 42.25 -2.37
CA VAL A 192 9.19 43.11 -1.85
C VAL A 192 10.06 43.54 -3.03
#